data_AF-A0A4Q7IHV6-F1
#
_entry.id   AF-A0A4Q7IHV6-F1
#
_cell.length_a   1.000
_cell.length_b   1.000
_cell.length_c   1.000
_cell.angle_alpha   90.00
_cell.angle_beta   90.00
_cell.angle_gamma   90.00
#
_symmetry.space_group_name_H-M   'P 1'
#
loop_
_entity.id
_entity.type
_entity.pdbx_description
1 polymer ?
#
loop_
_entity_poly.entity_id
_entity_poly.type
_entity_poly.pdbx_seq_one_letter_code
_entity_poly.pdbx_strand_id
1 'polypeptide(L)'
;KEILDHLKIKQVSDALYLTAEFTEPVYCMADVMEYNKRTDGKVGDKYAFYKDPSGYESNFMPYAKETDFFIAGHFYGDGAPYLFTREDAKNSEFQIKYVADVSCDIDGPV
;
A
#
# COMPACT_ATOMS: atom_id res chain seq x y z
N LYS A 1 3.29 12.65 5.63
CA LYS A 1 4.65 12.62 6.22
C LYS A 1 4.80 13.56 7.41
N GLU A 2 4.52 14.86 7.26
CA GLU A 2 4.76 15.90 8.28
C GLU A 2 4.28 15.54 9.70
N ILE A 3 3.05 15.03 9.86
CA ILE A 3 2.53 14.65 11.17
C ILE A 3 3.27 13.47 11.81
N LEU A 4 3.70 12.47 11.01
CA LEU A 4 4.44 11.31 11.50
C LEU A 4 5.83 11.71 11.98
N ASP A 5 6.47 12.65 11.25
CA ASP A 5 7.76 13.22 11.63
C ASP A 5 7.63 14.08 12.90
N HIS A 6 6.55 14.86 13.03
CA HIS A 6 6.26 15.63 14.25
C HIS A 6 6.04 14.71 15.47
N LEU A 7 5.32 13.61 15.28
CA LEU A 7 5.11 12.57 16.29
C LEU A 7 6.36 11.71 16.56
N LYS A 8 7.44 11.91 15.79
CA LYS A 8 8.71 11.17 15.87
C LYS A 8 8.53 9.66 15.65
N ILE A 9 7.59 9.27 14.81
CA ILE A 9 7.42 7.88 14.39
C ILE A 9 8.56 7.56 13.42
N LYS A 10 9.24 6.45 13.63
CA LYS A 10 10.43 6.10 12.85
C LYS A 10 10.04 5.62 11.45
N GLN A 11 10.59 6.29 10.43
CA GLN A 11 10.48 5.81 9.06
C GLN A 11 11.45 4.65 8.82
N VAL A 12 10.98 3.56 8.21
CA VAL A 12 11.79 2.42 7.75
C VAL A 12 11.59 2.18 6.26
N SER A 13 12.48 1.40 5.63
CA SER A 13 12.28 0.95 4.25
C SER A 13 11.15 -0.08 4.17
N ASP A 14 10.57 -0.26 2.98
CA ASP A 14 9.60 -1.30 2.68
C ASP A 14 10.15 -2.70 3.00
N ALA A 15 11.40 -2.98 2.61
CA ALA A 15 12.03 -4.27 2.86
C ALA A 15 12.15 -4.55 4.36
N LEU A 16 12.52 -3.55 5.17
CA LEU A 16 12.62 -3.72 6.62
C LEU A 16 11.23 -3.82 7.25
N TYR A 17 10.27 -3.04 6.75
CA TYR A 17 8.88 -3.06 7.20
C TYR A 17 8.24 -4.45 7.06
N LEU A 18 8.52 -5.13 5.94
CA LEU A 18 7.94 -6.45 5.62
C LEU A 18 8.70 -7.65 6.21
N THR A 19 9.89 -7.45 6.79
CA THR A 19 10.77 -8.56 7.21
C THR A 19 11.22 -8.52 8.67
N ALA A 20 10.86 -7.48 9.42
CA ALA A 20 11.25 -7.32 10.82
C ALA A 20 10.03 -7.08 11.71
N GLU A 21 10.12 -7.58 12.94
CA GLU A 21 9.20 -7.21 14.02
C GLU A 21 9.73 -5.98 14.75
N PHE A 22 8.83 -5.08 15.12
CA PHE A 22 9.16 -3.83 15.81
C PHE A 22 8.52 -3.78 17.19
N THR A 23 9.27 -3.30 18.17
CA THR A 23 8.78 -3.07 19.54
C THR A 23 8.29 -1.64 19.75
N GLU A 24 8.41 -0.79 18.73
CA GLU A 24 7.98 0.61 18.71
C GLU A 24 7.21 0.90 17.42
N PRO A 25 6.33 1.93 17.38
CA PRO A 25 5.67 2.33 16.15
C PRO A 25 6.66 2.77 15.07
N VAL A 26 6.53 2.16 13.89
CA VAL A 26 7.28 2.54 12.69
C VAL A 26 6.32 2.78 11.52
N TYR A 27 6.78 3.47 10.49
CA TYR A 27 6.04 3.59 9.23
C TYR A 27 6.96 3.38 8.03
N CYS A 28 6.43 2.80 6.96
CA CYS A 28 7.03 2.90 5.63
C CYS A 28 6.17 3.81 4.76
N MET A 29 6.75 4.34 3.69
CA MET A 29 6.01 5.11 2.68
C MET A 29 6.11 4.34 1.38
N ALA A 30 5.04 3.62 1.03
CA ALA A 30 5.05 2.74 -0.12
C ALA A 30 4.80 3.51 -1.43
N ASP A 31 5.60 3.25 -2.47
CA ASP A 31 5.41 3.78 -3.83
C ASP A 31 4.69 2.77 -4.73
N VAL A 32 4.14 3.24 -5.84
CA VAL A 32 3.22 2.48 -6.72
C VAL A 32 3.77 1.14 -7.19
N MET A 33 5.09 1.02 -7.39
CA MET A 33 5.74 -0.21 -7.85
C MET A 33 6.08 -1.19 -6.72
N GLU A 34 5.90 -0.79 -5.46
CA GLU A 34 6.14 -1.64 -4.30
C GLU A 34 4.89 -2.47 -3.97
N TYR A 35 3.71 -1.90 -4.24
CA TYR A 35 2.41 -2.56 -4.03
C TYR A 35 1.68 -2.93 -5.33
N ASN A 36 2.29 -2.72 -6.51
CA ASN A 36 1.83 -3.29 -7.77
C ASN A 36 2.97 -4.06 -8.44
N LYS A 37 2.63 -5.18 -9.09
CA LYS A 37 3.60 -5.96 -9.88
C LYS A 37 3.04 -6.31 -11.24
N ARG A 38 3.93 -6.51 -12.22
CA ARG A 38 3.52 -6.95 -13.56
C ARG A 38 3.09 -8.41 -13.53
N THR A 39 2.00 -8.72 -14.20
CA THR A 39 1.49 -10.09 -14.34
C THR A 39 2.40 -10.97 -15.21
N ASP A 40 3.23 -10.36 -16.06
CA ASP A 40 4.25 -11.07 -16.87
C ASP A 40 5.57 -11.30 -16.14
N GLY A 41 5.66 -10.96 -14.85
CA GLY A 41 6.84 -11.18 -14.00
C GLY A 41 8.03 -10.26 -14.27
N LYS A 42 7.92 -9.30 -15.20
CA LYS A 42 8.97 -8.31 -15.43
C LYS A 42 8.99 -7.24 -14.34
N VAL A 43 10.09 -6.50 -14.27
CA VAL A 43 10.21 -5.31 -13.43
C VAL A 43 9.17 -4.26 -13.85
N GLY A 44 8.44 -3.73 -12.88
CA GLY A 44 7.44 -2.68 -13.09
C GLY A 44 8.06 -1.35 -13.51
N ASP A 45 7.32 -0.57 -14.29
CA ASP A 45 7.67 0.81 -14.64
C ASP A 45 6.51 1.72 -14.26
N LYS A 46 6.77 2.68 -13.36
CA LYS A 46 5.74 3.58 -12.84
C LYS A 46 5.08 4.44 -13.92
N TYR A 47 5.84 4.90 -14.92
CA TYR A 47 5.29 5.73 -15.99
C TYR A 47 4.47 4.89 -16.97
N ALA A 48 4.86 3.64 -17.19
CA ALA A 48 4.04 2.69 -17.94
C ALA A 48 2.74 2.39 -17.18
N PHE A 49 2.80 2.18 -15.86
CA PHE A 49 1.62 1.97 -15.01
C PHE A 49 0.66 3.16 -15.08
N TYR A 50 1.16 4.39 -14.95
CA TYR A 50 0.33 5.60 -15.04
C TYR A 50 -0.34 5.76 -16.41
N LYS A 51 0.23 5.18 -17.47
CA LYS A 51 -0.33 5.22 -18.82
C LYS A 51 -1.33 4.10 -19.07
N ASP A 52 -1.04 2.89 -18.59
CA ASP A 52 -1.87 1.69 -18.75
C ASP A 52 -1.59 0.69 -17.61
N PRO A 53 -2.47 0.58 -16.61
CA PRO A 53 -2.31 -0.35 -15.51
C PRO A 53 -2.76 -1.79 -15.83
N SER A 54 -3.29 -2.08 -17.03
CA SER A 54 -3.91 -3.39 -17.37
C SER A 54 -2.96 -4.59 -17.24
N GLY A 55 -1.65 -4.36 -17.34
CA GLY A 55 -0.61 -5.39 -17.19
C GLY A 55 -0.14 -5.62 -15.75
N TYR A 56 -0.81 -5.00 -14.76
CA TYR A 56 -0.42 -5.03 -13.36
C TYR A 56 -1.50 -5.65 -12.48
N GLU A 57 -1.05 -6.22 -11.37
CA GLU A 57 -1.90 -6.71 -10.30
C GLU A 57 -1.44 -6.18 -8.95
N SER A 58 -2.35 -6.15 -7.97
CA SER A 58 -2.01 -5.75 -6.61
C SER A 58 -1.01 -6.72 -5.99
N ASN A 59 -0.04 -6.15 -5.29
CA ASN A 59 0.89 -6.83 -4.41
C ASN A 59 0.85 -6.21 -3.01
N PHE A 60 -0.32 -5.72 -2.60
CA PHE A 60 -0.49 -5.00 -1.34
C PHE A 60 -0.68 -5.94 -0.12
N MET A 61 -1.13 -7.18 -0.33
CA MET A 61 -1.40 -8.10 0.78
C MET A 61 -0.22 -8.30 1.76
N PRO A 62 1.06 -8.38 1.32
CA PRO A 62 2.20 -8.38 2.25
C PRO A 62 2.19 -7.19 3.22
N TYR A 63 1.83 -5.99 2.78
CA TYR A 63 1.68 -4.84 3.66
C TYR A 63 0.47 -4.98 4.57
N ALA A 64 -0.66 -5.46 4.03
CA ALA A 64 -1.88 -5.65 4.81
C ALA A 64 -1.71 -6.63 5.99
N LYS A 65 -0.75 -7.56 5.91
CA LYS A 65 -0.39 -8.48 6.99
C LYS A 65 0.45 -7.85 8.09
N GLU A 66 1.22 -6.81 7.79
CA GLU A 66 2.17 -6.18 8.72
C GLU A 66 1.72 -4.78 9.19
N THR A 67 0.51 -4.35 8.80
CA THR A 67 0.01 -2.99 9.03
C THR A 67 -1.19 -2.97 9.95
N ASP A 68 -1.12 -2.24 11.07
CA ASP A 68 -2.29 -1.94 11.90
C ASP A 68 -3.11 -0.73 11.39
N PHE A 69 -2.41 0.28 10.85
CA PHE A 69 -2.99 1.56 10.44
C PHE A 69 -2.51 1.94 9.04
N PHE A 70 -3.43 1.99 8.08
CA PHE A 70 -3.15 2.38 6.71
C PHE A 70 -3.59 3.82 6.43
N ILE A 71 -2.71 4.63 5.86
CA ILE A 71 -3.03 6.00 5.39
C ILE A 71 -3.04 5.99 3.87
N ALA A 72 -4.22 6.03 3.27
CA ALA A 72 -4.36 6.11 1.82
C ALA A 72 -4.18 7.56 1.38
N GLY A 73 -3.05 7.84 0.70
CA GLY A 73 -2.77 9.15 0.08
C GLY A 73 -2.42 9.02 -1.40
N HIS A 74 -2.78 7.89 -2.01
CA HIS A 74 -2.54 7.63 -3.41
C HIS A 74 -3.62 8.28 -4.28
N PHE A 75 -3.31 8.46 -5.57
CA PHE A 75 -4.28 8.84 -6.58
C PHE A 75 -4.73 7.56 -7.29
N TYR A 76 -6.02 7.26 -7.26
CA TYR A 76 -6.58 6.11 -7.95
C TYR A 76 -6.88 6.46 -9.42
N GLY A 77 -6.17 5.80 -10.35
CA GLY A 77 -6.43 5.93 -11.77
C GLY A 77 -7.46 4.90 -12.25
N ASP A 78 -8.31 5.30 -13.20
CA ASP A 78 -9.26 4.38 -13.84
C ASP A 78 -8.56 3.11 -14.37
N GLY A 79 -9.06 1.96 -13.94
CA GLY A 79 -8.53 0.65 -14.34
C GLY A 79 -7.32 0.15 -13.53
N ALA A 80 -6.83 0.92 -12.55
CA ALA A 80 -5.80 0.42 -11.64
C ALA A 80 -6.34 -0.67 -10.70
N PRO A 81 -5.52 -1.66 -10.30
CA PRO A 81 -5.93 -2.67 -9.34
C PRO A 81 -6.36 -2.04 -8.01
N TYR A 82 -7.39 -2.61 -7.37
CA TYR A 82 -7.67 -2.32 -5.95
C TYR A 82 -6.45 -2.70 -5.11
N LEU A 83 -6.17 -1.92 -4.05
CA LEU A 83 -5.11 -2.29 -3.10
C LEU A 83 -5.46 -3.63 -2.46
N PHE A 84 -6.67 -3.76 -1.94
CA PHE A 84 -7.23 -5.01 -1.44
C PHE A 84 -8.74 -5.02 -1.66
N THR A 85 -9.32 -6.21 -1.71
CA THR A 85 -10.76 -6.41 -1.85
C THR A 85 -11.43 -6.63 -0.48
N ARG A 86 -12.76 -6.57 -0.46
CA ARG A 86 -13.54 -6.95 0.73
C ARG A 86 -13.31 -8.40 1.18
N GLU A 87 -12.94 -9.29 0.26
CA GLU A 87 -12.60 -10.67 0.59
C GLU A 87 -11.20 -10.77 1.20
N ASP A 88 -10.24 -9.99 0.71
CA ASP A 88 -8.91 -9.88 1.33
C ASP A 88 -9.01 -9.36 2.76
N ALA A 89 -9.87 -8.36 3.01
CA ALA A 89 -10.12 -7.81 4.33
C ALA A 89 -10.77 -8.79 5.33
N LYS A 90 -11.35 -9.91 4.84
CA LYS A 90 -11.87 -11.00 5.69
C LYS A 90 -10.84 -12.08 5.97
N ASN A 91 -9.67 -12.03 5.34
CA ASN A 91 -8.60 -12.99 5.55
C ASN A 91 -8.09 -12.89 7.00
N SER A 92 -7.85 -14.03 7.66
CA SER A 92 -7.33 -14.08 9.02
C SER A 92 -5.95 -13.44 9.19
N GLU A 93 -5.19 -13.32 8.11
CA GLU A 93 -3.88 -12.67 8.10
C GLU A 93 -3.98 -11.15 7.84
N PHE A 94 -5.14 -10.61 7.50
CA PHE A 94 -5.32 -9.17 7.29
C PHE A 94 -5.29 -8.44 8.64
N GLN A 95 -4.30 -7.57 8.87
CA GLN A 95 -4.07 -6.90 10.16
C GLN A 95 -4.53 -5.44 10.20
N ILE A 96 -4.89 -4.82 9.07
CA ILE A 96 -5.30 -3.42 9.04
C ILE A 96 -6.58 -3.25 9.86
N LYS A 97 -6.48 -2.47 10.95
CA LYS A 97 -7.59 -2.13 11.86
C LYS A 97 -8.21 -0.79 11.52
N TYR A 98 -7.38 0.15 11.06
CA TYR A 98 -7.78 1.51 10.76
C TYR A 98 -7.29 1.93 9.38
N VAL A 99 -8.19 2.55 8.62
CA VAL A 99 -7.87 3.20 7.36
C VAL A 99 -8.16 4.69 7.53
N ALA A 100 -7.15 5.53 7.33
CA ALA A 100 -7.32 6.95 7.12
C ALA A 100 -7.20 7.23 5.63
N ASP A 101 -8.34 7.44 4.98
CA ASP A 101 -8.37 7.84 3.58
C ASP A 101 -8.27 9.36 3.48
N VAL A 102 -7.13 9.84 2.99
CA VAL A 102 -6.87 11.25 2.70
C VAL A 102 -6.76 11.50 1.20
N SER A 103 -7.14 10.52 0.37
CA SER A 103 -7.29 10.69 -1.07
C SER A 103 -8.54 11.52 -1.39
N CYS A 104 -8.53 12.21 -2.53
CA CYS A 104 -9.70 12.91 -3.05
C CYS A 104 -10.52 12.01 -3.99
N ASP A 105 -10.36 10.69 -3.90
CA ASP A 105 -10.98 9.75 -4.84
C ASP A 105 -12.47 9.59 -4.53
N ILE A 106 -13.29 9.58 -5.58
CA ILE A 106 -14.75 9.43 -5.50
C ILE A 106 -15.05 7.92 -5.58
N ASP A 107 -15.56 7.32 -4.50
CA ASP A 107 -15.83 5.88 -4.39
C ASP A 107 -14.58 4.99 -4.60
N GLY A 108 -13.55 5.27 -3.78
CA GLY A 108 -12.15 4.85 -3.96
C GLY A 108 -11.80 3.34 -3.85
N PRO A 109 -10.51 3.00 -3.97
CA PRO A 109 -10.00 1.63 -4.09
C PRO A 109 -9.76 0.89 -2.76
N VAL A 110 -10.39 1.36 -1.69
CA VAL A 110 -10.31 0.81 -0.32
C VAL A 110 -11.68 0.40 0.19
#